data_AF-A0A6N2ZAX6-F1
#
_entry.id   AF-A0A6N2ZAX6-F1
#
_cell.length_a   1.000
_cell.length_b   1.000
_cell.length_c   1.000
_cell.angle_alpha   90.00
_cell.angle_beta   90.00
_cell.angle_gamma   90.00
#
_symmetry.space_group_name_H-M   'P 1'
#
loop_
_entity.id
_entity.type
_entity.pdbx_description
1 polymer ?
#
loop_
_entity_poly.entity_id
_entity_poly.type
_entity_poly.pdbx_seq_one_letter_code
_entity_poly.pdbx_strand_id
1 'polypeptide(L)'
;MTDLSIKNLSYVDNFKHTIMGNYANFKGRASRSEYWRFYGITIVIAGIFNVLSALVMDTALASVVGLISIVYNLAILLPSIGLAARRLHDIGKSGWMLLISLIPFGIIYVIYLLAQKGDEGDNQYGSPMSYEVITAEEAARTGLKETPTDDMDRKFMYVCIAIIILELILMSAI
;
A
#
# COMPACT_ATOMS: atom_id res chain seq x y z
N MET A 1 -2.44 24.70 -7.30
CA MET A 1 -2.83 23.31 -6.97
C MET A 1 -1.57 22.67 -6.40
N THR A 2 -1.59 22.18 -5.16
CA THR A 2 -0.42 21.52 -4.56
C THR A 2 -0.15 20.25 -5.37
N ASP A 3 1.07 20.11 -5.90
CA ASP A 3 1.47 18.86 -6.53
C ASP A 3 1.64 17.78 -5.44
N LEU A 4 0.61 16.95 -5.28
CA LEU A 4 0.60 15.90 -4.25
C LEU A 4 1.60 14.78 -4.57
N SER A 5 2.06 14.69 -5.82
CA SER A 5 2.94 13.61 -6.27
C SER A 5 4.35 13.69 -5.69
N ILE A 6 4.80 14.88 -5.28
CA ILE A 6 6.11 15.11 -4.66
C ILE A 6 6.10 15.09 -3.12
N LYS A 7 4.92 15.03 -2.50
CA LYS A 7 4.76 15.10 -1.04
C LYS A 7 4.81 13.72 -0.38
N ASN A 8 5.43 13.63 0.79
CA ASN A 8 5.44 12.40 1.60
C ASN A 8 4.13 12.30 2.42
N LEU A 9 3.07 11.86 1.76
CA LEU A 9 1.71 11.88 2.30
C LEU A 9 1.51 10.99 3.54
N SER A 10 0.60 11.41 4.42
CA SER A 10 0.12 10.59 5.54
C SER A 10 -0.57 9.31 5.07
N TYR A 11 -0.79 8.33 5.95
CA TYR A 11 -1.41 7.05 5.57
C TYR A 11 -2.72 7.25 4.78
N VAL A 12 -3.67 7.99 5.35
CA VAL A 12 -5.00 8.20 4.75
C VAL A 12 -4.91 9.05 3.48
N ASP A 13 -4.07 10.07 3.48
CA ASP A 13 -3.93 10.96 2.32
C ASP A 13 -3.25 10.23 1.16
N ASN A 14 -2.25 9.39 1.46
CA ASN A 14 -1.58 8.52 0.49
C ASN A 14 -2.55 7.49 -0.12
N PHE A 15 -3.40 6.89 0.71
CA PHE A 15 -4.42 5.95 0.24
C PHE A 15 -5.40 6.65 -0.69
N LYS A 16 -5.96 7.81 -0.29
CA LYS A 16 -6.86 8.61 -1.14
C LYS A 16 -6.18 9.04 -2.45
N HIS A 17 -4.95 9.52 -2.37
CA HIS A 17 -4.18 9.93 -3.54
C HIS A 17 -3.99 8.77 -4.53
N THR A 18 -3.67 7.58 -4.03
CA THR A 18 -3.51 6.39 -4.89
C THR A 18 -4.82 5.99 -5.55
N ILE A 19 -5.93 5.98 -4.80
CA ILE A 19 -7.23 5.54 -5.33
C ILE A 19 -7.89 6.59 -6.24
N MET A 20 -7.77 7.87 -5.93
CA MET A 20 -8.45 8.93 -6.66
C MET A 20 -7.59 9.53 -7.78
N GLY A 21 -6.28 9.64 -7.55
CA GLY A 21 -5.35 10.30 -8.48
C GLY A 21 -4.53 9.34 -9.34
N ASN A 22 -4.24 8.13 -8.84
CA ASN A 22 -3.32 7.18 -9.50
C ASN A 22 -3.88 5.75 -9.64
N TYR A 23 -5.20 5.61 -9.75
CA TYR A 23 -5.90 4.33 -9.65
C TYR A 23 -5.37 3.22 -10.56
N ALA A 24 -5.07 3.53 -11.82
CA ALA A 24 -4.52 2.58 -12.79
C ALA A 24 -3.29 3.18 -13.50
N ASN A 25 -2.46 3.90 -12.73
CA ASN A 25 -1.25 4.51 -13.27
C ASN A 25 -0.05 3.57 -13.08
N PHE A 26 0.47 3.07 -14.21
CA PHE A 26 1.66 2.21 -14.27
C PHE A 26 2.93 2.98 -14.66
N LYS A 27 2.84 4.28 -14.92
CA LYS A 27 3.97 5.10 -15.38
C LYS A 27 4.57 5.90 -14.22
N GLY A 28 5.86 6.19 -14.34
CA GLY A 28 6.61 6.91 -13.32
C GLY A 28 7.11 6.00 -12.19
N ARG A 29 7.46 6.64 -11.08
CA ARG A 29 8.10 6.03 -9.90
C ARG A 29 7.21 6.21 -8.67
N ALA A 30 7.36 5.31 -7.71
CA ALA A 30 6.72 5.41 -6.39
C ALA A 30 7.77 5.13 -5.31
N SER A 31 7.78 5.94 -4.25
CA SER A 31 8.74 5.75 -3.16
C SER A 31 8.36 4.58 -2.26
N ARG A 32 9.29 4.24 -1.35
CA ARG A 32 9.06 3.27 -0.28
C ARG A 32 7.89 3.67 0.62
N SER A 33 7.80 4.93 1.03
CA SER A 33 6.74 5.37 1.94
C SER A 33 5.38 5.35 1.24
N GLU A 34 5.30 5.76 -0.03
CA GLU A 34 4.07 5.67 -0.83
C GLU A 34 3.58 4.22 -0.91
N TYR A 35 4.47 3.28 -1.27
CA TYR A 35 4.13 1.87 -1.41
C TYR A 35 3.72 1.22 -0.07
N TRP A 36 4.57 1.30 0.95
CA TRP A 36 4.36 0.55 2.20
C TRP A 36 3.22 1.11 3.04
N ARG A 37 2.95 2.42 3.01
CA ARG A 37 1.80 3.00 3.71
C ARG A 37 0.47 2.62 3.04
N PHE A 38 0.43 2.59 1.71
CA PHE A 38 -0.75 2.11 0.97
C PHE A 38 -1.02 0.63 1.25
N TYR A 39 0.02 -0.21 1.17
CA TYR A 39 -0.09 -1.63 1.44
C TYR A 39 -0.50 -1.91 2.89
N GLY A 40 0.03 -1.17 3.86
CA GLY A 40 -0.36 -1.30 5.27
C GLY A 40 -1.84 -0.95 5.52
N ILE A 41 -2.39 0.10 4.89
CA ILE A 41 -3.84 0.36 4.98
C ILE A 41 -4.64 -0.79 4.37
N THR A 42 -4.18 -1.34 3.26
CA THR A 42 -4.86 -2.46 2.61
C THR A 42 -4.89 -3.70 3.52
N ILE A 43 -3.79 -3.98 4.24
CA ILE A 43 -3.74 -5.04 5.27
C ILE A 43 -4.74 -4.76 6.40
N VAL A 44 -4.81 -3.53 6.91
CA VAL A 44 -5.74 -3.18 7.99
C VAL A 44 -7.20 -3.37 7.55
N ILE A 45 -7.55 -2.95 6.33
CA ILE A 45 -8.91 -3.13 5.80
C ILE A 45 -9.23 -4.62 5.58
N ALA A 46 -8.28 -5.40 5.06
CA ALA A 46 -8.44 -6.85 4.91
C ALA A 46 -8.68 -7.53 6.27
N GLY A 47 -7.90 -7.17 7.29
CA GLY A 47 -8.08 -7.66 8.66
C GLY A 47 -9.46 -7.35 9.23
N ILE A 48 -9.98 -6.15 8.98
CA ILE A 48 -11.35 -5.77 9.37
C ILE A 48 -12.37 -6.69 8.69
N PHE A 49 -12.25 -6.95 7.39
CA PHE A 49 -13.16 -7.87 6.70
C PHE A 49 -13.09 -9.30 7.23
N ASN A 50 -11.89 -9.79 7.56
CA ASN A 50 -11.71 -11.12 8.14
C ASN A 50 -12.36 -11.24 9.52
N VAL A 51 -12.14 -10.26 10.40
CA VAL A 51 -12.79 -10.21 11.72
C VAL A 51 -14.30 -10.13 11.58
N LEU A 52 -14.82 -9.23 10.72
CA LEU A 52 -16.25 -9.12 10.48
C LEU A 52 -16.84 -10.43 9.97
N SER A 53 -16.18 -11.09 9.02
CA SER A 53 -16.62 -12.37 8.45
C SER A 53 -16.72 -13.46 9.52
N ALA A 54 -15.72 -13.54 10.42
CA ALA A 54 -15.74 -14.48 11.54
C ALA A 54 -16.87 -14.20 12.53
N LEU A 55 -17.15 -12.93 12.83
CA LEU A 55 -18.22 -12.53 13.76
C LEU A 55 -19.63 -12.81 13.23
N VAL A 56 -19.83 -12.80 11.90
CA VAL A 56 -21.16 -12.99 11.28
C VAL A 56 -21.34 -14.35 10.62
N MET A 57 -20.37 -15.27 10.78
CA MET A 57 -20.27 -16.52 10.01
C MET A 57 -21.56 -17.36 10.01
N ASP A 58 -22.25 -17.46 11.16
CA ASP A 58 -23.48 -18.25 11.32
C ASP A 58 -24.77 -17.46 11.05
N THR A 59 -24.67 -16.30 10.42
CA THR A 59 -25.81 -15.41 10.17
C THR A 59 -26.03 -15.18 8.68
N ALA A 60 -27.23 -14.71 8.30
CA ALA A 60 -27.52 -14.31 6.92
C ALA A 60 -26.60 -13.20 6.39
N LEU A 61 -25.94 -12.44 7.29
CA LEU A 61 -25.02 -11.36 6.93
C LEU A 61 -23.67 -11.87 6.40
N ALA A 62 -23.31 -13.14 6.61
CA ALA A 62 -22.06 -13.71 6.10
C ALA A 62 -21.90 -13.52 4.59
N SER A 63 -22.98 -13.76 3.84
CA SER A 63 -23.01 -13.58 2.37
C SER A 63 -22.78 -12.13 1.94
N VAL A 64 -23.33 -11.18 2.69
CA VAL A 64 -23.21 -9.73 2.42
C VAL A 64 -21.77 -9.27 2.69
N VAL A 65 -21.19 -9.65 3.83
CA VAL A 65 -19.80 -9.31 4.18
C VAL A 65 -18.83 -9.91 3.15
N GLY A 66 -19.06 -11.17 2.73
CA GLY A 66 -18.28 -11.82 1.69
C GLY A 66 -18.33 -11.08 0.36
N LEU A 67 -19.52 -10.67 -0.10
CA LEU A 67 -19.68 -9.89 -1.33
C LEU A 67 -18.96 -8.54 -1.27
N ILE A 68 -19.09 -7.80 -0.17
CA ILE A 68 -18.41 -6.51 0.01
C ILE A 68 -16.89 -6.70 -0.02
N SER A 69 -16.38 -7.74 0.65
CA SER A 69 -14.95 -8.07 0.64
C SER A 69 -14.44 -8.36 -0.77
N ILE A 70 -15.19 -9.14 -1.57
CA ILE A 70 -14.82 -9.43 -2.97
C ILE A 70 -14.78 -8.15 -3.80
N VAL A 71 -15.81 -7.30 -3.71
CA VAL A 71 -15.88 -6.03 -4.45
C VAL A 71 -14.71 -5.11 -4.06
N TYR A 72 -14.39 -5.02 -2.78
CA TYR A 72 -13.24 -4.26 -2.30
C TYR A 72 -11.91 -4.80 -2.87
N ASN A 73 -11.70 -6.11 -2.83
CA ASN A 73 -10.48 -6.74 -3.36
C ASN A 73 -10.32 -6.50 -4.87
N LEU A 74 -11.41 -6.55 -5.63
CA LEU A 74 -11.39 -6.21 -7.06
C LEU A 74 -11.08 -4.72 -7.29
N ALA A 75 -11.68 -3.84 -6.48
CA ALA A 75 -11.44 -2.41 -6.56
C ALA A 75 -9.99 -2.03 -6.22
N ILE A 76 -9.34 -2.72 -5.28
CA ILE A 76 -7.97 -2.43 -4.87
C ILE A 76 -6.90 -3.11 -5.74
N LEU A 77 -7.28 -4.10 -6.55
CA LEU A 77 -6.36 -4.90 -7.35
C LEU A 77 -5.54 -4.03 -8.32
N LEU A 78 -6.20 -3.23 -9.14
CA LEU A 78 -5.53 -2.36 -10.13
C LEU A 78 -4.58 -1.34 -9.50
N PRO A 79 -4.99 -0.55 -8.48
CA PRO A 79 -4.06 0.39 -7.84
C PRO A 79 -2.90 -0.31 -7.13
N SER A 80 -3.14 -1.50 -6.55
CA SER A 80 -2.06 -2.27 -5.91
C SER A 80 -0.99 -2.70 -6.92
N ILE A 81 -1.39 -3.24 -8.08
CA ILE A 81 -0.45 -3.66 -9.12
C ILE A 81 0.24 -2.43 -9.73
N GLY A 82 -0.50 -1.35 -10.00
CA GLY A 82 0.04 -0.10 -10.53
C GLY A 82 1.11 0.50 -9.62
N LEU A 83 0.83 0.60 -8.32
CA LEU A 83 1.77 1.10 -7.33
C LEU A 83 2.99 0.18 -7.17
N ALA A 84 2.80 -1.14 -7.16
CA ALA A 84 3.90 -2.10 -7.11
C ALA A 84 4.80 -2.02 -8.36
N ALA A 85 4.23 -1.80 -9.54
CA ALA A 85 4.98 -1.59 -10.78
C ALA A 85 5.80 -0.28 -10.72
N ARG A 86 5.18 0.84 -10.31
CA ARG A 86 5.88 2.12 -10.10
C ARG A 86 6.98 2.02 -9.04
N ARG A 87 6.77 1.16 -8.04
CA ARG A 87 7.76 0.89 -7.00
C ARG A 87 8.96 0.11 -7.54
N LEU A 88 8.75 -0.85 -8.44
CA LEU A 88 9.85 -1.54 -9.15
C LEU A 88 10.56 -0.59 -10.12
N HIS A 89 9.83 0.30 -10.79
CA HIS A 89 10.41 1.34 -11.63
C HIS A 89 11.34 2.26 -10.84
N ASP A 90 11.06 2.49 -9.55
CA ASP A 90 11.91 3.30 -8.68
C ASP A 90 13.30 2.70 -8.41
N ILE A 91 13.47 1.38 -8.58
CA ILE A 91 14.78 0.67 -8.50
C ILE A 91 15.31 0.28 -9.88
N GLY A 92 14.81 0.94 -10.94
CA GLY A 92 15.21 0.69 -12.33
C GLY A 92 14.75 -0.65 -12.91
N LYS A 93 13.86 -1.38 -12.23
CA LYS A 93 13.36 -2.69 -12.63
C LYS A 93 12.01 -2.58 -13.35
N SER A 94 11.74 -3.48 -14.29
CA SER A 94 10.44 -3.53 -14.99
C SER A 94 9.32 -3.98 -14.07
N GLY A 95 8.13 -3.38 -14.17
CA GLY A 95 6.93 -3.83 -13.46
C GLY A 95 6.55 -5.30 -13.69
N TRP A 96 6.98 -5.89 -14.81
CA TRP A 96 6.82 -7.33 -15.09
C TRP A 96 7.47 -8.26 -14.06
N MET A 97 8.44 -7.78 -13.27
CA MET A 97 9.04 -8.57 -12.19
C MET A 97 8.03 -8.97 -11.11
N LEU A 98 6.87 -8.31 -11.03
CA LEU A 98 5.76 -8.76 -10.18
C LEU A 98 5.29 -10.17 -10.52
N LEU A 99 5.38 -10.61 -11.79
CA LEU A 99 4.97 -11.95 -12.19
C LEU A 99 5.80 -13.06 -11.52
N ILE A 100 7.00 -12.74 -11.02
CA ILE A 100 7.82 -13.68 -10.26
C ILE A 100 7.07 -14.13 -8.99
N SER A 101 6.17 -13.30 -8.44
CA SER A 101 5.32 -13.67 -7.30
C SER A 101 4.42 -14.88 -7.56
N LEU A 102 4.14 -15.23 -8.82
CA LEU A 102 3.34 -16.40 -9.21
C LEU A 102 4.11 -17.72 -9.13
N ILE A 103 5.43 -17.65 -9.02
CA ILE A 103 6.31 -18.82 -8.84
C ILE A 103 6.41 -19.11 -7.34
N PRO A 104 6.39 -20.39 -6.90
CA PRO A 104 6.66 -20.74 -5.51
C PRO A 104 7.92 -20.04 -4.97
N PHE A 105 7.82 -19.44 -3.79
CA PHE A 105 8.86 -18.61 -3.15
C PHE A 105 9.26 -17.31 -3.89
N GLY A 106 8.80 -17.09 -5.12
CA GLY A 106 9.10 -15.87 -5.88
C GLY A 106 8.53 -14.61 -5.23
N ILE A 107 7.48 -14.73 -4.43
CA ILE A 107 6.95 -13.63 -3.60
C ILE A 107 8.01 -13.07 -2.63
N ILE A 108 8.89 -13.92 -2.08
CA ILE A 108 9.97 -13.49 -1.17
C ILE A 108 10.94 -12.56 -1.91
N TYR A 109 11.30 -12.94 -3.14
CA TYR A 109 12.17 -12.13 -3.99
C TYR A 109 11.51 -10.80 -4.39
N VAL A 110 10.22 -10.82 -4.74
CA VAL A 110 9.48 -9.59 -5.07
C VAL A 110 9.38 -8.66 -3.86
N ILE A 111 9.10 -9.19 -2.66
CA ILE A 111 9.10 -8.41 -1.42
C ILE A 111 10.47 -7.77 -1.18
N TYR A 112 11.55 -8.54 -1.37
CA TYR A 112 12.91 -8.04 -1.27
C TYR A 112 13.16 -6.85 -2.21
N LEU A 113 12.73 -6.95 -3.49
CA LEU A 113 12.84 -5.85 -4.45
C LEU A 113 12.03 -4.62 -4.02
N LEU A 114 10.79 -4.79 -3.59
CA LEU A 114 9.91 -3.69 -3.15
C LEU A 114 10.47 -2.96 -1.91
N ALA A 115 11.28 -3.65 -1.10
CA ALA A 115 11.97 -3.09 0.06
C ALA A 115 13.30 -2.38 -0.27
N GLN A 116 13.91 -2.58 -1.46
CA GLN A 116 15.21 -1.98 -1.82
C GLN A 116 15.20 -0.45 -1.87
N LYS A 117 16.34 0.23 -1.83
CA LYS A 117 16.37 1.70 -1.90
C LYS A 117 16.21 2.11 -3.36
N GLY A 118 15.32 3.06 -3.64
CA GLY A 118 15.16 3.62 -4.98
C GLY A 118 16.45 4.26 -5.49
N ASP A 119 16.56 4.37 -6.80
CA ASP A 119 17.69 5.03 -7.47
C ASP A 119 17.75 6.51 -7.07
N GLU A 120 18.91 7.01 -6.68
CA GLU A 120 19.06 8.42 -6.23
C GLU A 120 19.02 9.40 -7.40
N GLY A 121 19.35 8.95 -8.61
CA GLY A 121 19.32 9.75 -9.83
C GLY A 121 18.10 9.46 -10.70
N ASP A 122 18.06 10.14 -11.85
CA ASP A 122 17.13 9.81 -12.91
C ASP A 122 17.38 8.38 -13.40
N ASN A 123 16.30 7.64 -13.64
CA ASN A 123 16.36 6.36 -14.32
C ASN A 123 15.42 6.39 -15.53
N GLN A 124 15.33 5.28 -16.27
CA GLN A 124 14.48 5.18 -17.47
C GLN A 124 12.99 5.45 -17.23
N TYR A 125 12.55 5.54 -15.97
CA TYR A 125 11.18 5.82 -15.56
C TYR A 125 10.98 7.24 -15.01
N GLY A 126 12.03 8.07 -15.03
CA GLY A 126 12.00 9.48 -14.65
C GLY A 126 12.77 9.81 -13.37
N SER A 127 12.60 11.04 -12.90
CA SER A 127 13.26 11.56 -11.70
C SER A 127 12.70 10.95 -10.42
N PRO A 128 13.50 10.86 -9.33
CA PRO A 128 13.05 10.34 -8.04
C PRO A 128 11.82 11.09 -7.52
N MET A 129 10.84 10.34 -7.00
CA MET A 129 9.57 10.89 -6.49
C MET A 129 9.50 10.88 -4.96
N SER A 130 8.81 11.87 -4.40
CA SER A 130 8.24 11.92 -3.04
C SER A 130 9.21 11.89 -1.84
N TYR A 131 9.80 13.05 -1.52
CA TYR A 131 10.58 13.26 -0.29
C TYR A 131 10.19 14.51 0.50
N GLU A 132 9.28 15.36 -0.01
CA GLU A 132 8.93 16.58 0.70
C GLU A 132 8.07 16.26 1.92
N VAL A 133 8.66 16.46 3.10
CA VAL A 133 8.01 16.31 4.39
C VAL A 133 6.99 17.43 4.56
N ILE A 134 5.75 17.07 4.86
CA ILE A 134 4.68 18.01 5.18
C ILE A 134 4.87 18.43 6.64
N THR A 135 5.30 19.67 6.85
CA THR A 135 5.44 20.28 8.17
C THR A 135 4.07 20.68 8.74
N ALA A 136 4.01 20.93 10.05
CA ALA A 136 2.80 21.42 10.70
C ALA A 136 2.24 22.72 10.06
N GLU A 137 3.13 23.61 9.62
CA GLU A 137 2.76 24.84 8.92
C GLU A 137 2.15 24.54 7.54
N GLU A 138 2.77 23.63 6.78
CA GLU A 138 2.24 23.26 5.46
C GLU A 138 0.93 22.46 5.58
N ALA A 139 0.79 21.62 6.60
CA ALA A 139 -0.45 20.94 6.94
C ALA A 139 -1.58 21.96 7.24
N ALA A 140 -1.30 22.99 8.04
CA ALA A 140 -2.26 24.05 8.32
C ALA A 140 -2.68 24.84 7.07
N ARG A 141 -1.77 25.05 6.12
CA ARG A 141 -2.05 25.75 4.85
C ARG A 141 -2.85 24.91 3.85
N THR A 142 -2.51 23.63 3.74
CA THR A 142 -3.04 22.75 2.67
C THR A 142 -4.21 21.89 3.10
N GLY A 143 -4.45 21.76 4.41
CA GLY A 143 -5.42 20.83 4.99
C GLY A 143 -4.98 19.37 4.94
N LEU A 144 -3.76 19.08 4.47
CA LEU A 144 -3.16 17.75 4.51
C LEU A 144 -2.72 17.41 5.94
N LYS A 145 -2.61 16.12 6.25
CA LYS A 145 -2.01 15.71 7.52
C LYS A 145 -0.48 15.73 7.41
N GLU A 146 0.15 16.00 8.55
CA GLU A 146 1.60 15.94 8.68
C GLU A 146 2.15 14.56 8.28
N THR A 147 3.37 14.56 7.73
CA THR A 147 4.06 13.32 7.38
C THR A 147 4.34 12.52 8.65
N PRO A 148 3.96 11.22 8.70
CA PRO A 148 4.27 10.35 9.83
C PRO A 148 5.77 10.28 10.10
N THR A 149 6.15 10.23 11.37
CA THR A 149 7.53 10.03 11.79
C THR A 149 7.96 8.57 11.60
N ASP A 150 9.28 8.32 11.53
CA ASP A 150 9.82 6.96 11.40
C ASP A 150 9.38 6.02 12.53
N ASP A 151 9.19 6.54 13.75
CA ASP A 151 8.65 5.75 14.87
C ASP A 151 7.19 5.35 14.63
N MET A 152 6.37 6.27 14.09
CA MET A 152 5.00 5.96 13.71
C MET A 152 4.95 4.92 12.60
N ASP A 153 5.78 5.05 11.56
CA ASP A 153 5.85 4.08 10.46
C ASP A 153 6.28 2.69 10.98
N ARG A 154 7.25 2.63 11.91
CA ARG A 154 7.68 1.36 12.53
C ARG A 154 6.57 0.73 13.37
N LYS A 155 5.87 1.52 14.20
CA LYS A 155 4.73 1.02 14.99
C LYS A 155 3.60 0.53 14.08
N PHE A 156 3.30 1.26 13.02
CA PHE A 156 2.31 0.87 12.03
C PHE A 156 2.68 -0.45 11.34
N MET A 157 3.95 -0.63 10.99
CA MET A 157 4.45 -1.88 10.44
C MET A 157 4.28 -3.05 11.41
N TYR A 158 4.56 -2.87 12.70
CA TYR A 158 4.32 -3.92 13.70
C TYR A 158 2.85 -4.28 13.84
N VAL A 159 1.95 -3.30 13.78
CA VAL A 159 0.50 -3.55 13.77
C VAL A 159 0.11 -4.38 12.54
N CYS A 160 0.62 -4.04 11.36
CA CYS A 160 0.36 -4.81 10.13
C CYS A 160 0.87 -6.26 10.24
N ILE A 161 2.07 -6.46 10.78
CA ILE A 161 2.63 -7.80 10.99
C ILE A 161 1.77 -8.59 11.99
N ALA A 162 1.33 -7.97 13.09
CA ALA A 162 0.46 -8.61 14.07
C ALA A 162 -0.88 -9.03 13.45
N ILE A 163 -1.47 -8.20 12.58
CA ILE A 163 -2.69 -8.53 11.84
C ILE A 163 -2.46 -9.74 10.94
N ILE A 164 -1.37 -9.78 10.16
CA ILE A 164 -1.05 -10.92 9.29
C ILE A 164 -0.88 -12.21 10.10
N ILE A 165 -0.16 -12.15 11.23
CA ILE A 165 0.02 -13.33 12.09
C ILE A 165 -1.32 -13.80 12.65
N LEU A 166 -2.17 -12.87 13.11
CA LEU A 166 -3.51 -13.19 13.60
C LEU A 166 -4.36 -13.86 12.51
N GLU A 167 -4.33 -13.34 11.28
CA GLU A 167 -5.04 -13.93 10.13
C GLU A 167 -4.55 -15.35 9.83
N LEU A 168 -3.24 -15.59 9.83
CA LEU A 168 -2.67 -16.92 9.62
C LEU A 168 -3.10 -17.91 10.71
N ILE A 169 -3.18 -17.47 11.96
CA ILE A 169 -3.66 -18.30 13.07
C ILE A 169 -5.15 -18.63 12.89
N LEU A 170 -5.98 -17.63 12.60
CA LEU A 170 -7.42 -17.82 12.40
C LEU A 170 -7.70 -18.79 11.25
N MET A 171 -6.96 -18.69 10.15
CA MET A 171 -7.10 -19.59 9.00
C MET A 171 -6.67 -21.03 9.29
N SER A 172 -5.81 -21.25 10.29
CA SER A 172 -5.41 -22.59 10.73
C SER A 172 -6.38 -23.24 11.74
N ALA A 173 -7.32 -22.46 12.28
CA ALA A 173 -8.29 -22.89 13.28
C ALA A 173 -9.67 -23.29 12.70
N ILE A 174 -9.87 -23.08 11.40
CA ILE A 174 -11.05 -23.48 10.60
C ILE A 174 -10.69 -24.73 9.78
#